data_AF-A0A970AVQ9-F1
#
_entry.id   AF-A0A970AVQ9-F1
#
_cell.length_a   1.000
_cell.length_b   1.000
_cell.length_c   1.000
_cell.angle_alpha   90.00
_cell.angle_beta   90.00
_cell.angle_gamma   90.00
#
_symmetry.space_group_name_H-M   'P 1'
#
loop_
_entity.id
_entity.type
_entity.pdbx_description
1 polymer ?
#
loop_
_entity_poly.entity_id
_entity_poly.type
_entity_poly.pdbx_seq_one_letter_code
_entity_poly.pdbx_strand_id
1 'polypeptide(L)' 'PNYGMIHAGGTFIFVKLVKAEAPLYALSRMFGIRNPGNDLYTVLKIMKRLSQLVISPTES' A
#
# COMPACT_ATOMS: atom_id res chain seq x y z
N PRO A 1 6.27 -8.07 -9.83
CA PRO A 1 6.55 -7.77 -8.41
C PRO A 1 5.27 -8.03 -7.60
N ASN A 2 5.39 -8.60 -6.40
CA ASN A 2 4.23 -8.85 -5.53
C ASN A 2 4.17 -7.78 -4.44
N TYR A 3 2.97 -7.30 -4.14
CA TYR A 3 2.75 -6.29 -3.11
C TYR A 3 1.90 -6.89 -1.99
N GLY A 4 2.25 -6.55 -0.75
CA GLY A 4 1.53 -6.99 0.44
C GLY A 4 1.50 -5.89 1.51
N MET A 5 0.70 -6.13 2.55
CA MET A 5 0.61 -5.26 3.71
C MET A 5 0.77 -6.10 4.96
N ILE A 6 1.61 -5.64 5.88
CA ILE A 6 1.74 -6.21 7.22
C ILE A 6 1.09 -5.20 8.17
N HIS A 7 0.14 -5.69 8.97
CA HIS A 7 -0.57 -4.89 9.97
C HIS A 7 -0.29 -5.45 11.37
N ALA A 8 0.08 -4.57 12.30
CA ALA A 8 0.34 -4.92 13.69
C ALA A 8 -0.24 -3.83 14.62
N GLY A 9 -1.31 -4.19 15.33
CA GLY A 9 -1.97 -3.31 16.29
C GLY A 9 -2.50 -2.02 15.65
N GLY A 10 -1.84 -0.90 15.95
CA GLY A 10 -2.21 0.43 15.43
C GLY A 10 -1.37 0.91 14.24
N THR A 11 -0.56 0.03 13.64
CA THR A 11 0.40 0.39 12.59
C THR A 11 0.40 -0.60 11.44
N PHE A 12 0.84 -0.14 10.27
CA PHE A 12 1.05 -0.99 9.10
C PHE A 12 2.21 -0.52 8.23
N ILE A 13 2.76 -1.45 7.44
CA ILE A 13 3.75 -1.21 6.40
C ILE A 13 3.33 -1.91 5.11
N PHE A 14 3.73 -1.34 3.97
CA PHE A 14 3.64 -2.01 2.67
C PHE A 14 4.96 -2.72 2.36
N VAL A 15 4.84 -3.90 1.77
CA VAL A 15 5.97 -4.74 1.37
C VAL A 15 5.90 -4.96 -0.13
N LYS A 16 7.03 -4.75 -0.82
CA LYS A 16 7.22 -5.12 -2.22
C LYS A 16 8.23 -6.25 -2.29
N LEU A 17 7.80 -7.39 -2.82
CA LEU A 17 8.66 -8.52 -3.15
C LEU A 17 9.05 -8.47 -4.63
N VAL A 18 10.35 -8.48 -4.88
CA VAL A 18 10.95 -8.68 -6.21
C VAL A 18 11.50 -10.10 -6.26
N LYS A 19 10.97 -10.91 -7.19
CA LYS A 19 11.47 -12.26 -7.45
C LYS A 19 12.78 -12.13 -8.25
N ALA A 20 13.90 -12.45 -7.61
CA ALA A 20 15.22 -12.60 -8.21
C ALA A 20 15.82 -13.94 -7.73
N GLU A 21 17.08 -14.25 -8.04
CA GLU A 21 17.75 -15.47 -7.54
C GLU A 21 17.65 -15.60 -6.02
N ALA A 22 17.78 -14.48 -5.30
CA ALA A 22 17.36 -14.34 -3.92
C ALA A 22 16.17 -13.36 -3.82
N PRO A 23 15.11 -13.67 -3.03
CA PRO A 23 13.96 -12.79 -2.90
C PRO A 23 14.34 -11.48 -2.20
N LEU A 24 14.07 -10.35 -2.86
CA LEU A 24 14.35 -9.01 -2.34
C LEU A 24 13.08 -8.33 -1.86
N TYR A 25 13.14 -7.78 -0.65
CA TYR A 25 12.02 -7.10 -0.01
C TYR A 25 12.32 -5.61 0.16
N ALA A 26 11.46 -4.76 -0.37
CA ALA A 26 11.45 -3.33 -0.06
C ALA A 26 10.26 -3.02 0.86
N LEU A 27 10.49 -2.17 1.85
CA LEU A 27 9.48 -1.76 2.82
C LEU A 27 9.16 -0.27 2.64
N SER A 28 7.90 0.10 2.82
CA SER A 28 7.54 1.50 3.02
C SER A 28 7.96 1.98 4.41
N ARG A 29 7.86 3.28 4.67
CA ARG A 29 7.79 3.78 6.04
C ARG A 29 6.61 3.15 6.80
N MET A 30 6.70 3.15 8.13
CA MET A 30 5.59 2.74 9.00
C MET A 30 4.51 3.82 9.03
N PHE A 31 3.25 3.39 8.92
CA PHE A 31 2.09 4.27 9.03
C PHE A 31 1.33 3.96 10.31
N GLY A 32 0.95 5.01 11.05
CA GLY A 32 0.09 4.88 12.22
C GLY A 32 -1.37 5.16 11.88
N ILE A 33 -2.27 4.28 12.33
CA ILE A 33 -3.73 4.42 12.14
C ILE A 33 -4.26 5.61 12.95
N ARG A 34 -3.72 5.84 14.15
CA ARG A 34 -4.10 6.94 15.05
C ARG A 34 -3.11 8.10 15.04
N ASN A 35 -2.29 8.22 13.99
CA ASN A 35 -1.34 9.32 13.89
C ASN A 35 -2.08 10.63 13.54
N PRO A 36 -1.97 11.71 14.34
CA PRO A 36 -2.54 13.02 14.00
C PRO A 36 -2.01 13.61 12.68
N GLY A 37 -0.91 13.07 12.14
CA GLY A 37 -0.34 13.46 10.84
C GLY A 37 -1.12 13.02 9.59
N ASN A 38 -2.33 12.48 9.70
CA ASN A 38 -3.20 12.10 8.58
C ASN A 38 -2.58 11.09 7.59
N ASP A 39 -1.66 10.26 8.08
CA ASP A 39 -1.01 9.19 7.31
C ASP A 39 -2.05 8.24 6.68
N LEU A 40 -3.04 7.83 7.47
CA LEU A 40 -4.11 6.95 7.01
C LEU A 40 -4.93 7.60 5.89
N TYR A 41 -5.24 8.89 6.01
CA TYR A 41 -5.98 9.62 4.98
C TYR A 41 -5.22 9.67 3.65
N THR A 42 -3.91 9.91 3.70
CA THR A 42 -3.06 9.91 2.51
C THR A 42 -3.06 8.55 1.81
N VAL A 43 -2.92 7.47 2.58
CA VAL A 43 -2.95 6.09 2.06
C VAL A 43 -4.31 5.77 1.42
N LEU A 44 -5.41 6.06 2.11
CA LEU A 44 -6.77 5.81 1.60
C LEU A 44 -7.06 6.61 0.33
N LYS A 45 -6.57 7.85 0.23
CA LYS A 45 -6.70 8.67 -0.98
C LYS A 45 -5.99 8.04 -2.18
N ILE A 46 -4.81 7.47 -1.97
CA ILE A 46 -4.08 6.74 -3.02
C ILE A 46 -4.84 5.49 -3.42
N MET A 47 -5.29 4.68 -2.46
CA MET A 47 -6.06 3.46 -2.73
C MET A 47 -7.35 3.75 -3.51
N LYS A 48 -8.07 4.83 -3.17
CA LYS A 48 -9.26 5.26 -3.91
C LYS A 48 -8.95 5.61 -5.36
N ARG A 49 -7.83 6.28 -5.63
CA ARG A 49 -7.41 6.58 -7.00
C ARG A 49 -7.07 5.31 -7.77
N LEU A 50 -6.35 4.38 -7.15
CA LEU A 50 -6.03 3.09 -7.76
C LEU A 50 -7.29 2.28 -8.06
N SER A 51 -8.27 2.25 -7.15
CA SER A 51 -9.53 1.55 -7.40
C SER A 51 -10.29 2.19 -8.56
N GLN A 52 -10.30 3.52 -8.68
CA GLN A 52 -10.92 4.21 -9.81
C GLN A 52 -10.27 3.84 -11.15
N LEU A 53 -8.95 3.66 -11.20
CA LEU A 53 -8.24 3.24 -12.42
C LEU A 53 -8.50 1.79 -12.82
N VAL A 54 -8.81 0.92 -11.85
CA VAL A 54 -9.09 -0.50 -12.10
C VAL A 54 -10.58 -0.76 -12.35
N ILE A 55 -11.45 0.05 -11.74
CA ILE A 55 -12.92 -0.09 -11.81
C ILE A 55 -13.51 0.80 -12.91
N SER A 56 -12.78 1.81 -13.41
CA SER A 56 -13.26 2.64 -14.53
C SER A 56 -13.62 1.72 -15.70
N PRO A 57 -14.84 1.85 -16.25
CA PRO A 57 -15.22 1.06 -17.41
C PRO A 57 -14.25 1.41 -18.52
N THR A 58 -13.63 0.40 -19.11
CA THR A 58 -12.96 0.54 -20.40
C THR A 58 -14.06 0.87 -21.39
N GLU A 59 -14.34 2.16 -21.61
CA GLU A 59 -15.19 2.59 -22.72
C GLU A 59 -14.52 2.11 -24.01
N SER A 60 -15.14 1.11 -24.64
CA SER A 60 -14.80 0.56 -25.96
C SER A 60 -15.98 0.76 -26.89
#